data_AF-A0A2M6USK1-F1
#
_entry.id   AF-A0A2M6USK1-F1
#
_cell.length_a   1.000
_cell.length_b   1.000
_cell.length_c   1.000
_cell.angle_alpha   90.00
_cell.angle_beta   90.00
_cell.angle_gamma   90.00
#
_symmetry.space_group_name_H-M   'P 1'
#
loop_
_entity.id
_entity.type
_entity.pdbx_description
1 polymer ?
#
loop_
_entity_poly.entity_id
_entity_poly.type
_entity_poly.pdbx_seq_one_letter_code
_entity_poly.pdbx_strand_id
1 'polypeptide(L)'
;MKEQNWVSEQETHKRAHSFSFQQALLSAKNYKIIFAIAVIIIIWIMMLELPEVLNWQLIGWQHVVHAVILKTTDFIIGCALLLIPVMLRLRKKVMCELQENIQKLDQALSEREKISSLSHGLCK
;
A
#
# COMPACT_ATOMS: atom_id res chain seq x y z
N MET A 1 -2.14 -39.84 -8.12
CA MET A 1 -3.06 -38.79 -8.61
C MET A 1 -3.51 -37.80 -7.50
N LYS A 2 -2.87 -37.76 -6.32
CA LYS A 2 -3.24 -36.87 -5.19
C LYS A 2 -2.34 -35.63 -5.03
N GLU A 3 -1.11 -35.66 -5.55
CA GLU A 3 -0.15 -34.53 -5.40
C GLU A 3 -0.48 -33.30 -6.25
N GLN A 4 -1.14 -33.48 -7.41
CA GLN A 4 -1.54 -32.35 -8.26
C GLN A 4 -2.62 -31.46 -7.62
N ASN A 5 -3.44 -32.00 -6.71
CA ASN A 5 -4.54 -31.26 -6.10
C ASN A 5 -4.05 -30.29 -4.99
N TRP A 6 -3.00 -30.68 -4.25
CA TRP A 6 -2.41 -29.85 -3.20
C TRP A 6 -1.67 -28.63 -3.75
N VAL A 7 -0.96 -28.79 -4.89
CA VAL A 7 -0.26 -27.68 -5.55
C VAL A 7 -1.26 -26.64 -6.09
N SER A 8 -2.40 -27.08 -6.63
CA SER A 8 -3.45 -26.18 -7.12
C SER A 8 -4.17 -25.41 -6.01
N GLU A 9 -4.39 -26.02 -4.84
CA GLU A 9 -4.99 -25.34 -3.68
C GLU A 9 -4.02 -24.31 -3.07
N GLN A 10 -2.72 -24.62 -3.02
CA GLN A 10 -1.72 -23.70 -2.50
C GLN A 10 -1.49 -22.50 -3.44
N GLU A 11 -1.49 -22.70 -4.76
CA GLU A 11 -1.41 -21.62 -5.74
C GLU A 11 -2.66 -20.75 -5.75
N THR A 12 -3.85 -21.34 -5.64
CA THR A 12 -5.11 -20.57 -5.54
C THR A 12 -5.19 -19.77 -4.25
N HIS A 13 -4.73 -20.30 -3.12
CA HIS A 13 -4.67 -19.57 -1.85
C HIS A 13 -3.68 -18.40 -1.89
N LYS A 14 -2.50 -18.59 -2.50
CA LYS A 14 -1.52 -17.51 -2.74
C LYS A 14 -2.07 -16.42 -3.67
N ARG A 15 -2.75 -16.82 -4.75
CA ARG A 15 -3.36 -15.89 -5.72
C ARG A 15 -4.51 -15.11 -5.07
N ALA A 16 -5.36 -15.78 -4.28
CA ALA A 16 -6.46 -15.14 -3.54
C ALA A 16 -5.98 -14.10 -2.52
N HIS A 17 -4.86 -14.36 -1.83
CA HIS A 17 -4.28 -13.38 -0.89
C HIS A 17 -3.68 -12.15 -1.60
N SER A 18 -3.04 -12.33 -2.75
CA SER A 18 -2.55 -11.22 -3.58
C SER A 18 -3.70 -10.39 -4.20
N PHE A 19 -4.81 -11.06 -4.54
CA PHE A 19 -6.01 -10.45 -5.10
C PHE A 19 -6.83 -9.69 -4.04
N SER A 20 -6.94 -10.25 -2.82
CA SER A 20 -7.56 -9.62 -1.65
C SER A 20 -6.93 -8.27 -1.32
N PHE A 21 -5.62 -8.13 -1.47
CA PHE A 21 -4.94 -6.88 -1.21
C PHE A 21 -5.25 -5.79 -2.25
N GLN A 22 -5.25 -6.12 -3.55
CA GLN A 22 -5.72 -5.18 -4.57
C GLN A 22 -7.20 -4.85 -4.37
N GLN A 23 -8.03 -5.82 -4.00
CA GLN A 23 -9.46 -5.64 -3.78
C GLN A 23 -9.79 -4.86 -2.48
N ALA A 24 -8.94 -4.95 -1.45
CA ALA A 24 -9.06 -4.20 -0.21
C ALA A 24 -8.53 -2.76 -0.36
N LEU A 25 -7.44 -2.55 -1.11
CA LEU A 25 -6.90 -1.21 -1.37
C LEU A 25 -7.70 -0.46 -2.44
N LEU A 26 -8.22 -1.16 -3.46
CA LEU A 26 -8.96 -0.63 -4.60
C LEU A 26 -10.38 -1.21 -4.68
N SER A 27 -11.06 -1.36 -3.55
CA SER A 27 -12.53 -1.48 -3.58
C SER A 27 -13.09 -0.31 -4.40
N ALA A 28 -14.12 -0.55 -5.21
CA ALA A 28 -14.71 0.48 -6.07
C ALA A 28 -15.07 1.78 -5.30
N LYS A 29 -15.34 1.66 -3.99
CA LYS A 29 -15.55 2.79 -3.08
C LYS A 29 -14.25 3.57 -2.78
N ASN A 30 -13.16 2.87 -2.48
CA ASN A 30 -11.85 3.47 -2.21
C ASN A 30 -11.27 4.15 -3.46
N TYR A 31 -11.46 3.54 -4.64
CA TYR A 31 -11.05 4.13 -5.90
C TYR A 31 -11.76 5.46 -6.19
N LYS A 32 -13.09 5.53 -5.99
CA LYS A 32 -13.84 6.78 -6.18
C LYS A 32 -13.34 7.91 -5.29
N ILE A 33 -13.01 7.61 -4.03
CA ILE A 33 -12.48 8.59 -3.07
C ILE A 33 -11.09 9.06 -3.52
N ILE A 34 -10.19 8.13 -3.87
CA ILE A 34 -8.85 8.46 -4.35
C ILE A 34 -8.92 9.31 -5.62
N PHE A 35 -9.80 8.95 -6.56
CA PHE A 35 -10.03 9.70 -7.80
C PHE A 35 -10.54 11.11 -7.52
N ALA A 36 -11.54 11.27 -6.64
CA ALA A 36 -12.06 12.59 -6.27
C ALA A 36 -10.99 13.46 -5.61
N ILE A 37 -10.19 12.90 -4.70
CA ILE A 37 -9.07 13.61 -4.07
C ILE A 37 -8.04 14.02 -5.12
N ALA A 38 -7.69 13.14 -6.05
CA ALA A 38 -6.74 13.45 -7.14
C ALA A 38 -7.25 14.60 -8.03
N VAL A 39 -8.53 14.58 -8.40
CA VAL A 39 -9.15 15.66 -9.18
C VAL A 39 -9.11 16.99 -8.42
N ILE A 40 -9.45 17.00 -7.13
CA ILE A 40 -9.38 18.20 -6.29
C ILE A 40 -7.95 18.76 -6.24
N ILE A 41 -6.94 17.89 -6.08
CA ILE A 41 -5.54 18.29 -6.07
C ILE A 41 -5.13 18.91 -7.42
N ILE A 42 -5.53 18.32 -8.55
CA ILE A 42 -5.22 18.84 -9.88
C ILE A 42 -5.87 20.21 -10.08
N ILE A 43 -7.14 20.37 -9.73
CA ILE A 43 -7.85 21.65 -9.82
C ILE A 43 -7.15 22.70 -8.95
N TRP A 44 -6.73 22.32 -7.74
CA TRP A 44 -6.02 23.19 -6.82
C TRP A 44 -4.68 23.68 -7.40
N ILE A 45 -3.88 22.78 -7.98
CA ILE A 45 -2.60 23.13 -8.63
C ILE A 45 -2.85 24.07 -9.81
N MET A 46 -3.84 23.76 -10.66
CA MET A 46 -4.19 24.64 -11.78
C MET A 46 -4.60 26.05 -11.31
N MET A 47 -5.34 26.15 -10.20
CA MET A 47 -5.71 27.45 -9.60
C MET A 47 -4.50 28.24 -9.08
N LEU A 48 -3.47 27.56 -8.58
CA LEU A 48 -2.25 28.21 -8.12
C LEU A 48 -1.35 28.65 -9.28
N GLU A 49 -1.37 27.97 -10.41
CA GLU A 49 -0.56 28.37 -11.58
C GLU A 49 -1.25 29.44 -12.44
N LEU A 50 -2.59 29.53 -12.36
CA LEU A 50 -3.44 30.43 -13.13
C LEU A 50 -2.98 31.91 -13.13
N PRO A 51 -2.59 32.52 -11.99
CA PRO A 51 -2.14 33.91 -11.98
C PRO A 51 -0.86 34.13 -12.78
N GLU A 52 0.05 33.16 -12.79
CA GLU A 52 1.31 33.24 -13.52
C GLU A 52 1.08 33.03 -15.03
N VAL A 53 0.26 32.03 -15.39
CA VAL A 53 -0.09 31.72 -16.80
C VAL A 53 -0.84 32.88 -17.47
N LEU A 54 -1.74 33.54 -16.74
CA LEU A 54 -2.53 34.66 -17.28
C LEU A 54 -1.86 36.03 -17.10
N ASN A 55 -0.63 36.10 -16.59
CA ASN A 55 0.04 37.35 -16.20
C ASN A 55 -0.86 38.25 -15.34
N TRP A 56 -1.64 37.64 -14.44
CA TRP A 56 -2.55 38.35 -13.57
C TRP A 56 -1.75 39.25 -12.62
N GLN A 57 -2.01 40.55 -12.64
CA GLN A 57 -1.39 41.48 -11.70
C GLN A 57 -1.97 41.31 -10.29
N LEU A 58 -1.30 40.47 -9.49
CA LEU A 58 -1.53 40.36 -8.06
C LEU A 58 -1.05 41.63 -7.35
N ILE A 59 -1.87 42.21 -6.48
CA ILE A 59 -1.52 43.44 -5.76
C ILE A 59 -0.64 43.07 -4.57
N GLY A 60 0.57 43.64 -4.46
CA GLY A 60 1.46 43.63 -3.28
C GLY A 60 1.37 42.38 -2.38
N TRP A 61 0.54 42.44 -1.34
CA TRP A 61 0.37 41.36 -0.36
C TRP A 61 -0.21 40.07 -0.95
N GLN A 62 -1.09 40.15 -1.96
CA GLN A 62 -1.62 38.99 -2.67
C GLN A 62 -0.50 38.20 -3.35
N HIS A 63 0.50 38.88 -3.90
CA HIS A 63 1.65 38.23 -4.54
C HIS A 63 2.49 37.47 -3.51
N VAL A 64 2.74 38.08 -2.35
CA VAL A 64 3.48 37.43 -1.25
C VAL A 64 2.74 36.19 -0.76
N VAL A 65 1.43 36.31 -0.48
CA VAL A 65 0.60 35.19 -0.02
C VAL A 65 0.57 34.07 -1.06
N HIS A 66 0.37 34.42 -2.33
CA HIS A 66 0.37 33.45 -3.42
C HIS A 66 1.69 32.69 -3.54
N ALA A 67 2.82 33.40 -3.51
CA ALA A 67 4.15 32.80 -3.56
C ALA A 67 4.42 31.85 -2.38
N VAL A 68 3.95 32.20 -1.18
CA VAL A 68 4.07 31.33 0.01
C VAL A 68 3.23 30.07 -0.14
N ILE A 69 1.99 30.19 -0.61
CA ILE A 69 1.10 29.02 -0.84
C ILE A 69 1.69 28.10 -1.89
N LEU A 70 2.19 28.65 -3.00
CA LEU A 70 2.80 27.88 -4.08
C LEU A 70 4.04 27.13 -3.59
N LYS A 71 4.99 27.82 -2.94
CA LYS A 71 6.18 27.17 -2.35
C LYS A 71 5.85 26.10 -1.32
N THR A 72 4.84 26.34 -0.48
CA THR A 72 4.41 25.36 0.54
C THR A 72 3.82 24.13 -0.14
N THR A 73 3.03 24.32 -1.20
CA THR A 73 2.43 23.24 -1.98
C THR A 73 3.51 22.39 -2.65
N ASP A 74 4.50 23.02 -3.30
CA ASP A 74 5.63 22.33 -3.91
C ASP A 74 6.44 21.53 -2.89
N PHE A 75 6.69 22.10 -1.72
CA PHE A 75 7.38 21.40 -0.64
C PHE A 75 6.61 20.16 -0.20
N ILE A 76 5.29 20.27 0.00
CA ILE A 76 4.44 19.13 0.38
C ILE A 76 4.46 18.05 -0.71
N ILE A 77 4.34 18.43 -1.98
CA ILE A 77 4.39 17.49 -3.11
C ILE A 77 5.74 16.78 -3.15
N GLY A 78 6.84 17.52 -3.03
CA GLY A 78 8.19 16.96 -2.97
C GLY A 78 8.36 15.97 -1.81
N CYS A 79 7.90 16.32 -0.61
CA CYS A 79 7.90 15.41 0.53
C CYS A 79 7.07 14.15 0.29
N ALA A 80 5.86 14.29 -0.27
CA ALA A 80 5.00 13.15 -0.57
C ALA A 80 5.66 12.20 -1.58
N LEU A 81 6.25 12.74 -2.65
CA LEU A 81 6.95 11.97 -3.68
C LEU A 81 8.17 11.21 -3.12
N LEU A 82 8.85 11.76 -2.10
CA LEU A 82 9.94 11.06 -1.42
C LEU A 82 9.44 10.02 -0.41
N LEU A 83 8.36 10.30 0.31
CA LEU A 83 7.85 9.42 1.37
C LEU A 83 7.09 8.21 0.81
N ILE A 84 6.34 8.36 -0.30
CA ILE A 84 5.62 7.24 -0.93
C ILE A 84 6.54 6.04 -1.24
N PRO A 85 7.68 6.20 -1.96
CA PRO A 85 8.55 5.06 -2.25
C PRO A 85 9.19 4.48 -0.98
N VAL A 86 9.52 5.31 0.01
CA VAL A 86 10.05 4.85 1.31
C VAL A 86 9.02 3.97 2.02
N MET A 87 7.77 4.43 2.11
CA MET A 87 6.67 3.68 2.72
C MET A 87 6.39 2.38 1.96
N LEU A 88 6.46 2.39 0.63
CA LEU A 88 6.31 1.17 -0.18
C LEU A 88 7.44 0.17 0.08
N ARG A 89 8.69 0.62 0.21
CA ARG A 89 9.83 -0.23 0.56
C ARG A 89 9.67 -0.83 1.96
N LEU A 90 9.30 -0.01 2.94
CA LEU A 90 9.03 -0.46 4.31
C LEU A 90 7.92 -1.51 4.33
N ARG A 91 6.81 -1.26 3.62
CA ARG A 91 5.69 -2.20 3.51
C ARG A 91 6.13 -3.53 2.93
N LYS A 92 6.92 -3.53 1.85
CA LYS A 92 7.47 -4.76 1.27
C LYS A 92 8.34 -5.51 2.28
N LYS A 93 9.26 -4.80 2.96
CA LYS A 93 10.16 -5.40 3.95
C LYS A 93 9.39 -6.06 5.10
N VAL A 94 8.45 -5.33 5.70
CA VAL A 94 7.58 -5.85 6.77
C VAL A 94 6.78 -7.05 6.29
N MET A 95 6.27 -7.01 5.06
CA MET A 95 5.50 -8.13 4.51
C MET A 95 6.36 -9.38 4.25
N CYS A 96 7.60 -9.21 3.80
CA CYS A 96 8.56 -10.31 3.67
C CYS A 96 8.89 -10.92 5.03
N GLU A 97 9.26 -10.09 6.01
CA GLU A 97 9.56 -10.56 7.38
C GLU A 97 8.36 -11.25 8.02
N LEU A 98 7.14 -10.73 7.81
CA LEU A 98 5.93 -11.35 8.31
C LEU A 98 5.68 -12.72 7.66
N GLN A 99 5.88 -12.83 6.35
CA GLN A 99 5.72 -14.09 5.63
C GLN A 99 6.72 -15.15 6.12
N GLU A 100 7.98 -14.77 6.34
CA GLU A 100 8.99 -15.67 6.90
C GLU A 100 8.62 -16.14 8.32
N ASN A 101 8.12 -15.24 9.16
CA ASN A 101 7.69 -15.60 10.51
C ASN A 101 6.47 -16.53 10.51
N ILE A 102 5.50 -16.32 9.61
CA ILE A 102 4.37 -17.24 9.44
C ILE A 102 4.87 -18.62 9.02
N GLN A 103 5.83 -18.72 8.08
CA GLN A 103 6.40 -20.01 7.67
C GLN A 103 7.10 -20.74 8.83
N LYS A 104 7.89 -20.02 9.64
CA LYS A 104 8.54 -20.61 10.82
C LYS A 104 7.53 -21.11 11.84
N LEU A 105 6.44 -20.37 12.05
CA LEU A 105 5.37 -20.76 12.96
C LEU A 105 4.66 -22.03 12.48
N ASP A 106 4.38 -22.12 11.18
CA ASP A 106 3.73 -23.27 10.55
C ASP A 106 4.60 -24.53 10.65
N GLN A 107 5.91 -24.38 10.42
CA GLN A 107 6.88 -25.46 10.59
C GLN A 107 6.94 -25.96 12.04
N ALA A 108 7.01 -25.04 13.01
CA ALA A 108 7.02 -25.40 14.44
C ALA A 108 5.72 -26.11 14.88
N LEU A 109 4.57 -25.69 14.34
CA LEU A 109 3.29 -26.36 14.58
C LEU A 109 3.26 -27.77 13.99
N SER A 110 3.75 -27.94 12.77
CA SER A 110 3.84 -29.26 12.12
C SER A 110 4.74 -30.23 12.88
N GLU A 111 5.90 -29.77 13.36
CA GLU A 111 6.79 -30.59 14.19
C GLU A 111 6.12 -31.00 15.51
N ARG A 112 5.41 -30.07 16.16
CA ARG A 112 4.65 -30.35 17.39
C ARG A 112 3.55 -31.38 17.16
N GLU A 113 2.83 -31.28 16.05
CA GLU A 113 1.78 -32.23 15.70
C GLU A 113 2.35 -33.63 15.44
N LYS A 114 3.49 -33.71 14.74
CA LYS A 114 4.21 -34.97 14.49
C LYS A 114 4.66 -35.64 15.79
N ILE A 115 5.22 -34.88 16.74
CA ILE A 115 5.60 -35.38 18.07
C ILE A 115 4.37 -35.88 18.83
N SER A 116 3.26 -35.13 18.78
CA SER A 116 2.02 -35.51 19.46
C SER A 116 1.43 -36.81 18.91
N SER A 117 1.45 -37.00 17.58
CA SER A 117 0.99 -38.23 16.92
C SER A 117 1.85 -39.45 17.25
N LEU A 118 3.17 -39.27 17.39
CA LEU A 118 4.11 -40.32 17.80
C LEU A 118 3.90 -40.72 19.26
N SER A 119 3.65 -39.76 20.15
CA SER A 119 3.33 -40.04 21.56
C SER A 119 2.03 -40.82 21.71
N HIS A 120 1.04 -40.54 20.87
CA HIS A 120 -0.27 -41.19 20.90
C HIS A 120 -0.24 -42.61 20.32
N GLY A 121 0.70 -42.91 19.42
CA GLY A 121 0.94 -44.25 18.86
C GLY A 121 1.77 -45.16 19.76
N LEU A 122 2.59 -44.59 20.66
CA LEU A 122 3.39 -45.35 21.64
C LEU A 122 2.63 -45.70 22.92
N CYS A 123 1.41 -45.17 23.11
CA CYS A 123 0.56 -45.43 24.27
C CYS A 123 -0.49 -46.54 24.01
N LYS A 124 -0.29 -47.37 22.99
CA LYS A 124 -1.16 -48.50 22.62
C LYS A 124 -0.35 -49.79 22.61
#